data_AF-A0A4U6LSG9-F1
#
_entry.id   AF-A0A4U6LSG9-F1
#
_cell.length_a   1.000
_cell.length_b   1.000
_cell.length_c   1.000
_cell.angle_alpha   90.00
_cell.angle_beta   90.00
_cell.angle_gamma   90.00
#
_symmetry.space_group_name_H-M   'P 1'
#
loop_
_entity.id
_entity.type
_entity.pdbx_description
1 polymer ?
#
loop_
_entity_poly.entity_id
_entity_poly.type
_entity_poly.pdbx_seq_one_letter_code
_entity_poly.pdbx_strand_id
1 'polypeptide(L)' 'SSKPVGQRVTVLTLNGQPIEDATIYHIATNSFLADGGDGFAAFTEGKARNTSGGYYISNAVVDYFKAG' A
#
# COMPACT_ATOMS: atom_id res chain seq x y z
N SER A 1 4.20 -21.86 0.90
CA SER A 1 3.90 -21.70 2.34
C SER A 1 2.86 -22.75 2.74
N SER A 2 3.14 -23.55 3.76
CA SER A 2 2.23 -24.60 4.27
C SER A 2 1.28 -24.10 5.36
N LYS A 3 1.43 -22.86 5.83
CA LYS A 3 0.57 -22.28 6.87
C LYS A 3 -0.82 -21.95 6.31
N PRO A 4 -1.89 -22.05 7.15
CA PRO A 4 -3.24 -21.64 6.78
C PRO A 4 -3.31 -20.19 6.27
N VAL A 5 -4.32 -19.89 5.45
CA VAL A 5 -4.63 -18.51 5.03
C VAL A 5 -4.82 -17.62 6.27
N GLY A 6 -4.34 -16.38 6.23
CA GLY A 6 -4.36 -15.44 7.36
C GLY A 6 -3.18 -15.59 8.34
N GLN A 7 -2.39 -16.67 8.27
CA GLN A 7 -1.27 -16.91 9.19
C GLN A 7 0.08 -17.12 8.46
N ARG A 8 0.17 -16.64 7.22
CA ARG A 8 1.34 -16.86 6.35
C ARG A 8 2.45 -15.82 6.54
N VAL A 9 2.10 -14.62 7.01
CA VAL A 9 3.08 -13.57 7.35
C VAL A 9 3.76 -13.98 8.67
N THR A 10 5.09 -14.03 8.66
CA THR A 10 5.88 -14.44 9.84
C THR A 10 6.75 -13.32 10.39
N VAL A 11 7.23 -12.43 9.53
CA VAL A 11 7.95 -11.20 9.86
C VAL A 11 7.48 -10.11 8.91
N LEU A 12 7.17 -8.93 9.43
CA LEU A 12 6.86 -7.72 8.66
C LEU A 12 7.53 -6.53 9.33
N THR A 13 8.48 -5.91 8.64
CA THR A 13 9.30 -4.81 9.17
C THR A 13 9.39 -3.65 8.18
N LEU A 14 9.44 -2.43 8.71
CA LEU A 14 9.73 -1.20 7.97
C LEU A 14 10.96 -0.53 8.59
N ASN A 15 11.98 -0.21 7.78
CA ASN A 15 13.25 0.37 8.25
C ASN A 15 13.92 -0.41 9.40
N GLY A 16 13.83 -1.75 9.34
CA GLY A 16 14.38 -2.66 10.34
C GLY A 16 13.56 -2.80 11.62
N GLN A 17 12.46 -2.07 11.79
CA GLN A 17 11.56 -2.18 12.94
C GLN A 17 10.30 -2.97 12.58
N PRO A 18 9.76 -3.82 13.47
CA PRO A 18 8.46 -4.46 13.26
C PRO A 18 7.35 -3.45 13.01
N ILE A 19 6.38 -3.82 12.17
CA ILE A 19 5.12 -3.07 12.08
C ILE A 19 4.35 -3.25 13.39
N GLU A 20 3.75 -2.17 13.87
CA GLU A 20 2.97 -2.14 15.12
C GLU A 20 1.51 -1.81 14.83
N ASP A 21 0.58 -2.56 15.44
CA ASP A 21 -0.86 -2.45 15.16
C ASP A 21 -1.45 -1.06 15.45
N ALA A 22 -0.93 -0.37 16.47
CA ALA A 22 -1.43 0.93 16.90
C ALA A 22 -0.78 2.11 16.16
N THR A 23 0.28 1.87 15.39
CA THR A 23 1.05 2.92 14.72
C THR A 23 0.39 3.28 13.39
N ILE A 24 0.20 4.58 13.15
CA ILE A 24 -0.36 5.08 11.88
C ILE A 24 0.78 5.22 10.87
N TYR A 25 0.64 4.55 9.73
CA TYR A 25 1.60 4.60 8.63
C TYR A 25 1.04 5.41 7.45
N HIS A 26 1.85 6.33 6.92
CA HIS A 26 1.55 6.99 5.66
C HIS A 26 2.01 6.11 4.51
N ILE A 27 1.10 5.84 3.57
CA ILE A 27 1.34 4.95 2.42
C ILE A 27 0.89 5.64 1.12
N ALA A 28 1.40 5.15 0.00
CA ALA A 28 0.92 5.51 -1.33
C ALA A 28 0.47 4.25 -2.07
N THR A 29 -0.63 4.34 -2.82
CA THR A 29 -1.15 3.27 -3.68
C THR A 29 -1.97 3.87 -4.83
N ASN A 30 -2.45 3.03 -5.74
CA ASN A 30 -3.30 3.44 -6.86
C ASN A 30 -4.80 3.32 -6.51
N SER A 31 -5.67 3.93 -7.32
CA SER A 31 -7.13 3.93 -7.07
C SER A 31 -7.75 2.55 -7.05
N PHE A 32 -7.29 1.62 -7.90
CA PHE A 32 -7.83 0.25 -7.96
C PHE A 32 -7.69 -0.47 -6.61
N LEU A 33 -6.50 -0.44 -6.00
CA LEU A 33 -6.28 -1.03 -4.68
C LEU A 33 -6.92 -0.20 -3.57
N ALA A 34 -6.87 1.14 -3.68
CA ALA A 34 -7.47 2.03 -2.69
C ALA A 34 -8.99 1.79 -2.53
N ASP A 35 -9.66 1.34 -3.59
CA ASP A 35 -11.08 1.02 -3.60
C ASP A 35 -11.37 -0.47 -3.31
N GLY A 36 -10.35 -1.25 -2.90
CA GLY A 36 -10.50 -2.64 -2.47
C GLY A 36 -10.40 -3.68 -3.60
N GLY A 37 -9.84 -3.31 -4.76
CA GLY A 37 -9.56 -4.23 -5.86
C GLY A 37 -8.78 -5.47 -5.41
N ASP A 38 -8.96 -6.58 -6.13
CA ASP A 38 -8.37 -7.91 -5.83
C ASP A 38 -8.65 -8.46 -4.43
N GLY A 39 -9.65 -7.92 -3.73
CA GLY A 39 -10.02 -8.36 -2.38
C GLY A 39 -9.20 -7.72 -1.26
N PHE A 40 -8.40 -6.68 -1.55
CA PHE A 40 -7.66 -5.92 -0.53
C PHE A 40 -8.56 -4.91 0.21
N ALA A 41 -9.62 -5.40 0.83
CA ALA A 41 -10.68 -4.59 1.44
C ALA A 41 -10.18 -3.62 2.53
N ALA A 42 -9.10 -3.94 3.24
CA ALA A 42 -8.54 -3.09 4.30
C ALA A 42 -8.14 -1.68 3.80
N PHE A 43 -7.83 -1.50 2.51
CA PHE A 43 -7.54 -0.17 1.96
C PHE A 43 -8.74 0.78 2.01
N THR A 44 -9.98 0.25 2.01
CA THR A 44 -11.20 1.07 2.10
C THR A 44 -11.35 1.74 3.48
N GLU A 45 -10.62 1.27 4.48
CA GLU A 45 -10.60 1.81 5.85
C GLU A 45 -9.57 2.94 6.02
N GLY A 46 -8.76 3.21 4.98
CA GLY A 46 -7.72 4.25 5.00
C GLY A 46 -8.30 5.63 5.31
N LYS A 47 -7.64 6.35 6.23
CA LYS A 47 -8.02 7.72 6.63
C LYS A 47 -7.20 8.76 5.85
N ALA A 48 -7.65 10.02 5.87
CA ALA A 48 -6.96 11.15 5.22
C ALA A 48 -6.58 10.88 3.75
N ARG A 49 -7.46 10.21 3.01
CA ARG A 49 -7.23 9.82 1.61
C ARG A 49 -7.10 11.06 0.72
N ASN A 50 -6.02 11.12 -0.05
CA ASN A 50 -5.82 12.09 -1.12
C ASN A 50 -5.56 11.34 -2.43
N THR A 51 -6.19 11.79 -3.52
CA THR A 51 -6.08 11.16 -4.84
C THR A 51 -5.61 12.18 -5.87
N SER A 52 -4.52 11.88 -6.56
CA SER A 52 -4.05 12.67 -7.71
C SER A 52 -4.82 12.26 -8.98
N GLY A 53 -5.97 12.91 -9.21
CA GLY A 53 -6.80 12.65 -10.38
C GLY A 53 -6.04 12.83 -11.69
N GLY A 54 -6.16 11.87 -12.61
CA GLY A 54 -5.46 11.90 -13.90
C GLY A 54 -3.96 11.58 -13.83
N TYR A 55 -3.42 11.25 -12.65
CA TYR A 55 -2.03 10.83 -12.48
C TYR A 55 -1.95 9.31 -12.26
N TYR A 56 -1.56 8.60 -13.31
CA TYR A 56 -1.51 7.13 -13.30
C TYR A 56 -0.14 6.60 -12.90
N ILE A 57 -0.06 5.29 -12.63
CA ILE A 57 1.21 4.61 -12.30
C ILE A 57 2.26 4.84 -13.40
N SER A 58 1.86 4.84 -14.68
CA SER A 58 2.76 5.14 -15.79
C SER A 58 3.36 6.55 -15.70
N ASN A 59 2.58 7.55 -15.28
CA ASN A 59 3.08 8.90 -15.05
C ASN A 59 4.12 8.91 -13.92
N ALA A 60 3.82 8.26 -12.79
CA ALA A 60 4.73 8.15 -11.66
C ALA A 60 6.08 7.51 -12.05
N VAL A 61 6.04 6.43 -12.84
CA VAL A 61 7.24 5.74 -13.32
C VAL A 61 8.04 6.62 -14.30
N VAL A 62 7.38 7.29 -15.24
CA VAL A 62 8.04 8.20 -16.18
C VAL A 62 8.71 9.36 -15.45
N ASP A 63 8.01 9.97 -14.50
CA ASP A 63 8.54 11.14 -13.78
C ASP A 63 9.69 10.75 -12.83
N TYR A 64 9.68 9.54 -12.27
CA TYR A 64 10.82 8.99 -11.54
C TYR A 64 12.09 8.97 -12.42
N PHE A 65 11.99 8.54 -13.68
CA PHE A 65 13.14 8.57 -14.61
C PHE A 65 13.56 9.97 -15.04
N LYS A 66 12.62 10.91 -15.17
CA LYS A 66 12.94 12.31 -15.49
C LYS A 66 13.64 13.06 -14.36
N ALA A 67 13.40 12.64 -13.12
CA ALA A 67 13.96 13.29 -11.93
C ALA A 67 15.38 12.79 -11.58
N GLY A 68 15.82 11.70 -12.21
CA GLY A 68 17.22 11.23 -12.17
C GLY A 68 18.10 11.97 -13.16
#